data_AF-A0A2D9TR54-F1
#
_entry.id   AF-A0A2D9TR54-F1
#
_cell.length_a   1.000
_cell.length_b   1.000
_cell.length_c   1.000
_cell.angle_alpha   90.00
_cell.angle_beta   90.00
_cell.angle_gamma   90.00
#
_symmetry.space_group_name_H-M   'P 1'
#
loop_
_entity.id
_entity.type
_entity.pdbx_description
1 polymer ?
#
loop_
_entity_poly.entity_id
_entity_poly.type
_entity_poly.pdbx_seq_one_letter_code
_entity_poly.pdbx_strand_id
1 'polypeptide(L)'
;MDLEIRTARADDVGPIAELMYSSGSDLYDYLYRTDTLDFLRHEFASGKGFAGYPQVTVAIQQGEVVGTGCFYDRKHYDHLLQGTIKNMTAYFGYLGVVPVMLRSRHLKSVMRAPKPGEIYLSNFGVSPRCRSQGIGTRMIQHKLSQAREQGYELFGLDVSVANPRGQALYSRLGLKVVKEKSFSNPRAGVSSARKMELGLLP
;
A
#
# COMPACT_ATOMS: atom_id res chain seq x y z
N MET A 1 8.85 -3.50 24.69
CA MET A 1 7.83 -4.11 23.82
C MET A 1 8.56 -4.71 22.65
N ASP A 2 8.50 -6.04 22.52
CA ASP A 2 9.13 -6.73 21.39
C ASP A 2 8.25 -6.53 20.15
N LEU A 3 8.78 -5.78 19.18
CA LEU A 3 8.09 -5.48 17.92
C LEU A 3 9.04 -5.98 16.83
N GLU A 4 8.61 -7.01 16.13
CA GLU A 4 9.31 -7.57 14.99
C GLU A 4 8.82 -6.87 13.72
N ILE A 5 9.75 -6.52 12.81
CA ILE A 5 9.42 -5.98 11.49
C ILE A 5 10.13 -6.83 10.45
N ARG A 6 9.36 -7.45 9.55
CA ARG A 6 9.89 -8.33 8.51
C ARG A 6 8.95 -8.42 7.31
N THR A 7 9.41 -9.07 6.25
CA THR A 7 8.54 -9.50 5.15
C THR A 7 7.46 -10.44 5.66
N ALA A 8 6.26 -10.29 5.12
CA ALA A 8 5.13 -11.13 5.48
C ALA A 8 5.32 -12.57 5.00
N ARG A 9 4.64 -13.48 5.67
CA ARG A 9 4.54 -14.90 5.32
C ARG A 9 3.07 -15.24 5.11
N ALA A 10 2.82 -16.31 4.35
CA ALA A 10 1.46 -16.76 4.07
C ALA A 10 0.71 -17.22 5.33
N ASP A 11 1.44 -17.64 6.37
CA ASP A 11 0.93 -18.10 7.67
C ASP A 11 0.91 -17.01 8.75
N ASP A 12 1.21 -15.74 8.41
CA ASP A 12 1.13 -14.64 9.36
C ASP A 12 -0.32 -14.44 9.84
N VAL A 13 -0.49 -14.37 11.16
CA VAL A 13 -1.79 -14.26 11.82
C VAL A 13 -2.11 -12.79 12.12
N GLY A 14 -3.34 -12.37 11.84
CA GLY A 14 -3.84 -11.05 12.20
C GLY A 14 -4.73 -10.43 11.11
N PRO A 15 -5.23 -9.21 11.34
CA PRO A 15 -6.14 -8.52 10.42
C PRO A 15 -5.42 -7.87 9.22
N ILE A 16 -4.62 -8.66 8.48
CA ILE A 16 -3.73 -8.14 7.42
C ILE A 16 -4.53 -7.41 6.32
N ALA A 17 -5.60 -8.01 5.81
CA ALA A 17 -6.41 -7.43 4.76
C ALA A 17 -7.14 -6.15 5.24
N GLU A 18 -7.61 -6.13 6.48
CA GLU A 18 -8.26 -4.98 7.10
C GLU A 18 -7.27 -3.82 7.32
N LEU A 19 -6.02 -4.14 7.69
CA LEU A 19 -4.95 -3.16 7.80
C LEU A 19 -4.64 -2.53 6.45
N MET A 20 -4.51 -3.33 5.38
CA MET A 20 -4.35 -2.82 4.02
C MET A 20 -5.54 -1.98 3.58
N TYR A 21 -6.76 -2.47 3.79
CA TYR A 21 -8.00 -1.76 3.48
C TYR A 21 -8.06 -0.38 4.14
N SER A 22 -7.63 -0.29 5.40
CA SER A 22 -7.64 0.97 6.17
C SER A 22 -6.77 2.09 5.57
N SER A 23 -5.85 1.76 4.65
CA SER A 23 -4.97 2.74 3.99
C SER A 23 -5.67 3.57 2.91
N GLY A 24 -6.77 3.08 2.35
CA GLY A 24 -7.46 3.68 1.20
C GLY A 24 -8.83 3.05 0.96
N SER A 25 -9.67 3.02 2.00
CA SER A 25 -10.97 2.33 1.99
C SER A 25 -11.88 2.80 0.87
N ASP A 26 -11.92 4.11 0.61
CA ASP A 26 -12.71 4.71 -0.47
C ASP A 26 -12.29 4.22 -1.87
N LEU A 27 -10.98 4.14 -2.11
CA LEU A 27 -10.43 3.62 -3.37
C LEU A 27 -10.72 2.12 -3.52
N TYR A 28 -10.57 1.33 -2.45
CA TYR A 28 -10.88 -0.09 -2.49
C TYR A 28 -12.37 -0.37 -2.70
N ASP A 29 -13.25 0.32 -1.98
CA ASP A 29 -14.70 0.18 -2.13
C ASP A 29 -15.15 0.58 -3.54
N TYR A 30 -14.51 1.60 -4.13
CA TYR A 30 -14.71 1.93 -5.52
C TYR A 30 -14.31 0.77 -6.45
N LEU A 31 -13.14 0.15 -6.24
CA LEU A 31 -12.59 -0.89 -7.12
C LEU A 31 -13.27 -2.25 -6.99
N TYR A 32 -13.54 -2.71 -5.76
CA TYR A 32 -13.97 -4.08 -5.48
C TYR A 32 -15.34 -4.17 -4.81
N ARG A 33 -15.89 -3.04 -4.34
CA ARG A 33 -17.19 -2.98 -3.64
C ARG A 33 -17.23 -3.96 -2.46
N THR A 34 -18.21 -4.86 -2.43
CA THR A 34 -18.45 -5.82 -1.36
C THR A 34 -17.34 -6.85 -1.22
N ASP A 35 -16.59 -7.11 -2.30
CA ASP A 35 -15.53 -8.13 -2.34
C ASP A 35 -14.16 -7.62 -1.87
N THR A 36 -14.05 -6.37 -1.40
CA THR A 36 -12.77 -5.73 -1.09
C THR A 36 -11.88 -6.57 -0.17
N LEU A 37 -12.39 -6.98 1.00
CA LEU A 37 -11.57 -7.71 1.96
C LEU A 37 -11.24 -9.11 1.47
N ASP A 38 -12.19 -9.79 0.83
CA ASP A 38 -11.99 -11.15 0.34
C ASP A 38 -11.01 -11.19 -0.83
N PHE A 39 -11.07 -10.19 -1.72
CA PHE A 39 -10.08 -10.02 -2.77
C PHE A 39 -8.68 -9.71 -2.19
N LEU A 40 -8.57 -8.83 -1.19
CA LEU A 40 -7.29 -8.54 -0.54
C LEU A 40 -6.69 -9.78 0.14
N ARG A 41 -7.51 -10.61 0.80
CA ARG A 41 -7.09 -11.89 1.38
C ARG A 41 -6.63 -12.86 0.29
N HIS A 42 -7.36 -12.95 -0.81
CA HIS A 42 -7.00 -13.78 -1.96
C HIS A 42 -5.67 -13.35 -2.59
N GLU A 43 -5.49 -12.05 -2.85
CA GLU A 43 -4.26 -11.51 -3.42
C GLU A 43 -3.06 -11.70 -2.47
N PHE A 44 -3.26 -11.48 -1.16
CA PHE A 44 -2.24 -11.76 -0.15
C PHE A 44 -1.78 -13.22 -0.18
N ALA A 45 -2.74 -14.15 -0.11
CA ALA A 45 -2.47 -15.59 -0.06
C ALA A 45 -1.84 -16.13 -1.35
N SER A 46 -2.11 -15.52 -2.51
CA SER A 46 -1.55 -16.00 -3.79
C SER A 46 -0.06 -15.69 -3.95
N GLY A 47 0.49 -14.81 -3.12
CA GLY A 47 1.90 -14.37 -3.17
C GLY A 47 2.26 -13.59 -4.45
N LYS A 48 1.25 -13.13 -5.20
CA LYS A 48 1.40 -12.38 -6.44
C LYS A 48 0.64 -11.07 -6.33
N GLY A 49 1.08 -10.06 -7.08
CA GLY A 49 0.41 -8.76 -7.09
C GLY A 49 0.92 -7.80 -6.03
N PHE A 50 0.34 -6.60 -5.99
CA PHE A 50 0.80 -5.54 -5.08
C PHE A 50 0.58 -5.85 -3.60
N ALA A 51 -0.44 -6.66 -3.28
CA ALA A 51 -0.78 -7.06 -1.92
C ALA A 51 -0.32 -8.50 -1.57
N GLY A 52 0.38 -9.20 -2.47
CA GLY A 52 0.93 -10.54 -2.21
C GLY A 52 1.95 -10.53 -1.07
N TYR A 53 1.94 -11.54 -0.19
CA TYR A 53 2.78 -11.58 1.01
C TYR A 53 4.28 -11.27 0.79
N PRO A 54 4.96 -11.63 -0.33
CA PRO A 54 6.37 -11.27 -0.53
C PRO A 54 6.64 -9.76 -0.66
N GLN A 55 5.64 -8.98 -1.04
CA GLN A 55 5.70 -7.52 -1.22
C GLN A 55 5.31 -6.76 0.05
N VAL A 56 4.72 -7.46 1.01
CA VAL A 56 4.18 -6.90 2.24
C VAL A 56 5.24 -6.98 3.32
N THR A 57 5.46 -5.87 4.01
CA THR A 57 6.19 -5.83 5.27
C THR A 57 5.19 -5.70 6.41
N VAL A 58 5.34 -6.55 7.41
CA VAL A 58 4.48 -6.60 8.59
C VAL A 58 5.23 -6.11 9.81
N ALA A 59 4.50 -5.48 10.72
CA ALA A 59 4.92 -5.29 12.10
C ALA A 59 4.13 -6.25 12.99
N ILE A 60 4.83 -7.03 13.81
CA ILE A 60 4.26 -8.09 14.63
C ILE A 60 4.50 -7.75 16.09
N GLN A 61 3.44 -7.87 16.89
CA GLN A 61 3.47 -7.66 18.34
C GLN A 61 2.67 -8.80 18.98
N GLN A 62 3.27 -9.49 19.95
CA GLN A 62 2.63 -10.64 20.64
C GLN A 62 2.15 -11.74 19.68
N GLY A 63 2.89 -11.98 18.58
CA GLY A 63 2.57 -13.02 17.60
C GLY A 63 1.51 -12.63 16.56
N GLU A 64 0.93 -11.44 16.65
CA GLU A 64 -0.07 -10.96 15.69
C GLU A 64 0.45 -9.79 14.85
N VAL A 65 0.04 -9.74 13.58
CA VAL A 65 0.28 -8.60 12.71
C VAL A 65 -0.54 -7.40 13.16
N VAL A 66 0.16 -6.34 13.55
CA VAL A 66 -0.43 -5.07 14.01
C VAL A 66 -0.20 -3.92 13.02
N GLY A 67 0.57 -4.14 11.96
CA GLY A 67 0.73 -3.17 10.88
C GLY A 67 1.21 -3.80 9.57
N THR A 68 0.86 -3.16 8.45
CA THR A 68 1.22 -3.58 7.08
C THR A 68 1.79 -2.41 6.30
N GLY A 69 2.65 -2.69 5.32
CA GLY A 69 3.05 -1.76 4.27
C GLY A 69 3.59 -2.53 3.07
N CYS A 70 3.09 -2.21 1.88
CA CYS A 70 3.54 -2.81 0.62
C CYS A 70 4.60 -1.91 -0.02
N PHE A 71 5.73 -2.49 -0.40
CA PHE A 71 6.87 -1.76 -0.98
C PHE A 71 7.25 -2.34 -2.34
N TYR A 72 7.36 -1.49 -3.35
CA TYR A 72 7.78 -1.92 -4.70
C TYR A 72 8.43 -0.78 -5.48
N ASP A 73 9.23 -1.14 -6.49
CA ASP A 73 9.95 -0.20 -7.33
C ASP A 73 9.44 -0.23 -8.79
N ARG A 74 10.07 0.56 -9.66
CA ARG A 74 9.74 0.59 -11.09
C ARG A 74 10.05 -0.73 -11.80
N LYS A 75 11.10 -1.45 -11.39
CA LYS A 75 11.55 -2.68 -12.06
C LYS A 75 10.52 -3.80 -11.90
N HIS A 76 9.93 -3.92 -10.71
CA HIS A 76 8.96 -4.96 -10.41
C HIS A 76 7.51 -4.55 -10.72
N TYR A 77 7.23 -3.27 -10.96
CA TYR A 77 5.88 -2.74 -11.16
C TYR A 77 5.04 -3.52 -12.18
N ASP A 78 5.58 -3.79 -13.38
CA ASP A 78 4.82 -4.45 -14.44
C ASP A 78 4.51 -5.91 -14.10
N HIS A 79 5.44 -6.60 -13.43
CA HIS A 79 5.23 -7.96 -12.92
C HIS A 79 4.17 -8.01 -11.82
N LEU A 80 4.20 -7.05 -10.89
CA LEU A 80 3.18 -6.94 -9.83
C LEU A 80 1.81 -6.62 -10.42
N LEU A 81 1.74 -5.69 -11.36
CA LEU A 81 0.49 -5.38 -12.06
C LEU A 81 -0.10 -6.61 -12.76
N GLN A 82 0.73 -7.40 -13.45
CA GLN A 82 0.30 -8.66 -14.04
C GLN A 82 -0.18 -9.67 -12.99
N GLY A 83 0.49 -9.75 -11.84
CA GLY A 83 0.07 -10.59 -10.72
C GLY A 83 -1.31 -10.20 -10.19
N THR A 84 -1.55 -8.91 -9.97
CA THR A 84 -2.85 -8.39 -9.54
C THR A 84 -3.93 -8.67 -10.58
N ILE A 85 -3.65 -8.49 -11.88
CA ILE A 85 -4.60 -8.81 -12.95
C ILE A 85 -4.95 -10.31 -12.95
N LYS A 86 -3.95 -11.19 -12.79
CA LYS A 86 -4.18 -12.64 -12.68
C LYS A 86 -5.06 -13.00 -11.48
N ASN A 87 -4.81 -12.39 -10.32
CA ASN A 87 -5.65 -12.56 -9.14
C ASN A 87 -7.08 -12.05 -9.38
N MET A 88 -7.25 -10.90 -10.02
CA MET A 88 -8.59 -10.39 -10.36
C MET A 88 -9.33 -11.36 -11.30
N THR A 89 -8.65 -11.92 -12.31
CA THR A 89 -9.27 -12.90 -13.22
C THR A 89 -9.60 -14.22 -12.51
N ALA A 90 -8.75 -14.66 -11.58
CA ALA A 90 -8.96 -15.89 -10.82
C ALA A 90 -10.10 -15.75 -9.80
N TYR A 91 -10.22 -14.59 -9.17
CA TYR A 91 -11.24 -14.33 -8.14
C TYR A 91 -12.60 -13.95 -8.74
N PHE A 92 -12.64 -12.98 -9.66
CA PHE A 92 -13.91 -12.46 -10.23
C PHE A 92 -14.37 -13.22 -11.49
N GLY A 93 -13.52 -14.08 -12.05
CA GLY A 93 -13.75 -14.72 -13.35
C GLY A 93 -13.66 -13.75 -14.53
N TYR A 94 -13.68 -14.29 -15.76
CA TYR A 94 -13.49 -13.52 -16.99
C TYR A 94 -14.56 -12.45 -17.25
N LEU A 95 -15.80 -12.66 -16.81
CA LEU A 95 -16.88 -11.68 -16.94
C LEU A 95 -16.90 -10.69 -15.76
N GLY A 96 -16.68 -11.15 -14.53
CA GLY A 96 -16.70 -10.30 -13.34
C GLY A 96 -15.51 -9.35 -13.25
N VAL A 97 -14.38 -9.68 -13.88
CA VAL A 97 -13.21 -8.79 -13.92
C VAL A 97 -13.42 -7.56 -14.81
N VAL A 98 -14.28 -7.63 -15.84
CA VAL A 98 -14.53 -6.52 -16.78
C VAL A 98 -14.96 -5.22 -16.05
N PRO A 99 -15.98 -5.22 -15.17
CA PRO A 99 -16.35 -4.02 -14.43
C PRO A 99 -15.26 -3.55 -13.45
N VAL A 100 -14.43 -4.44 -12.91
CA VAL A 100 -13.26 -4.07 -12.08
C VAL A 100 -12.25 -3.31 -12.95
N MET A 101 -11.87 -3.85 -14.12
CA MET A 101 -10.95 -3.22 -15.06
C MET A 101 -11.45 -1.86 -15.56
N LEU A 102 -12.74 -1.76 -15.86
CA LEU A 102 -13.35 -0.49 -16.25
C LEU A 102 -13.23 0.55 -15.14
N ARG A 103 -13.33 0.18 -13.85
CA ARG A 103 -13.12 1.11 -12.73
C ARG A 103 -11.64 1.44 -12.55
N SER A 104 -10.77 0.44 -12.69
CA SER A 104 -9.31 0.60 -12.63
C SER A 104 -8.73 1.58 -13.64
N ARG A 105 -9.44 1.91 -14.74
CA ARG A 105 -9.02 2.95 -15.69
C ARG A 105 -8.77 4.31 -15.01
N HIS A 106 -9.46 4.59 -13.91
CA HIS A 106 -9.33 5.82 -13.14
C HIS A 106 -8.15 5.80 -12.16
N LEU A 107 -7.58 4.63 -11.86
CA LEU A 107 -6.53 4.45 -10.86
C LEU A 107 -5.26 5.26 -11.20
N LYS A 108 -4.91 5.37 -12.49
CA LYS A 108 -3.75 6.15 -12.97
C LYS A 108 -3.78 7.63 -12.58
N SER A 109 -4.95 8.17 -12.21
CA SER A 109 -5.08 9.56 -11.72
C SER A 109 -4.47 9.76 -10.34
N VAL A 110 -4.51 8.72 -9.49
CA VAL A 110 -4.07 8.78 -8.09
C VAL A 110 -2.82 7.93 -7.82
N MET A 111 -2.72 6.74 -8.40
CA MET A 111 -1.53 5.88 -8.30
C MET A 111 -0.82 5.80 -9.65
N ARG A 112 0.44 6.21 -9.67
CA ARG A 112 1.30 6.12 -10.86
C ARG A 112 2.41 5.12 -10.61
N ALA A 113 2.97 4.58 -11.69
CA ALA A 113 4.18 3.77 -11.60
C ALA A 113 5.30 4.56 -10.90
N PRO A 114 6.10 3.92 -10.04
CA PRO A 114 7.25 4.56 -9.41
C PRO A 114 8.22 5.11 -10.45
N LYS A 115 8.93 6.19 -10.12
CA LYS A 115 10.03 6.71 -10.93
C LYS A 115 11.21 5.72 -10.92
N PRO A 116 12.12 5.78 -11.90
CA PRO A 116 13.42 5.12 -11.78
C PRO A 116 14.12 5.52 -10.46
N GLY A 117 14.71 4.55 -9.76
CA GLY A 117 15.36 4.80 -8.46
C GLY A 117 14.41 5.02 -7.27
N GLU A 118 13.08 4.94 -7.49
CA GLU A 118 12.08 5.12 -6.43
C GLU A 118 11.62 3.78 -5.83
N ILE A 119 11.64 3.70 -4.50
CA ILE A 119 10.86 2.73 -3.74
C ILE A 119 9.54 3.37 -3.31
N TYR A 120 8.42 2.72 -3.64
CA TYR A 120 7.08 3.26 -3.41
C TYR A 120 6.36 2.49 -2.30
N LEU A 121 5.77 3.21 -1.36
CA LEU A 121 4.94 2.68 -0.27
C LEU A 121 3.45 2.77 -0.61
N SER A 122 2.75 1.64 -0.45
CA SER A 122 1.30 1.50 -0.59
C SER A 122 0.73 0.64 0.54
N ASN A 123 -0.60 0.57 0.65
CA ASN A 123 -1.31 -0.33 1.57
C ASN A 123 -0.83 -0.24 3.03
N PHE A 124 -0.47 0.98 3.46
CA PHE A 124 0.12 1.22 4.77
C PHE A 124 -0.95 1.40 5.85
N GLY A 125 -1.01 0.48 6.81
CA GLY A 125 -2.01 0.46 7.87
C GLY A 125 -1.42 0.03 9.20
N VAL A 126 -1.91 0.61 10.30
CA VAL A 126 -1.59 0.19 11.67
C VAL A 126 -2.89 0.00 12.44
N SER A 127 -2.95 -1.10 13.20
CA SER A 127 -4.10 -1.51 14.00
C SER A 127 -4.56 -0.34 14.87
N PRO A 128 -5.87 0.00 14.89
CA PRO A 128 -6.40 1.09 15.71
C PRO A 128 -5.95 1.04 17.17
N ARG A 129 -5.85 -0.17 17.74
CA ARG A 129 -5.41 -0.40 19.13
C ARG A 129 -3.93 -0.11 19.37
N CYS A 130 -3.12 -0.13 18.31
CA CYS A 130 -1.67 0.03 18.34
C CYS A 130 -1.20 1.38 17.74
N ARG A 131 -2.12 2.28 17.40
CA ARG A 131 -1.80 3.61 16.86
C ARG A 131 -1.14 4.49 17.93
N SER A 132 -0.37 5.47 17.47
CA SER A 132 0.35 6.43 18.33
C SER A 132 1.41 5.80 19.27
N GLN A 133 1.77 4.53 19.07
CA GLN A 133 2.84 3.84 19.82
C GLN A 133 4.17 3.78 19.06
N GLY A 134 4.32 4.56 17.98
CA GLY A 134 5.54 4.61 17.17
C GLY A 134 5.74 3.45 16.17
N ILE A 135 4.82 2.49 16.07
CA ILE A 135 4.92 1.34 15.15
C ILE A 135 5.07 1.79 13.70
N GLY A 136 4.21 2.70 13.23
CA GLY A 136 4.29 3.18 11.85
C GLY A 136 5.61 3.91 11.55
N THR A 137 6.13 4.69 12.50
CA THR A 137 7.45 5.31 12.42
C THR A 137 8.55 4.26 12.27
N ARG A 138 8.54 3.22 13.12
CA ARG A 138 9.54 2.14 13.07
C ARG A 138 9.49 1.35 11.76
N MET A 139 8.30 1.05 11.23
CA MET A 139 8.15 0.37 9.93
C MET A 139 8.75 1.18 8.78
N ILE A 140 8.45 2.47 8.72
CA ILE A 140 8.96 3.33 7.65
C ILE A 140 10.47 3.54 7.82
N GLN A 141 10.97 3.77 9.03
CA GLN A 141 12.40 3.89 9.29
C GLN A 141 13.18 2.61 8.93
N HIS A 142 12.65 1.43 9.28
CA HIS A 142 13.22 0.14 8.87
C HIS A 142 13.36 0.06 7.34
N LYS A 143 12.31 0.46 6.61
CA LYS A 143 12.33 0.44 5.15
C LYS A 143 13.20 1.53 4.52
N LEU A 144 13.30 2.70 5.14
CA LEU A 144 14.22 3.74 4.70
C LEU A 144 15.68 3.31 4.84
N SER A 145 16.05 2.59 5.92
CA SER A 145 17.40 2.02 6.08
C SER A 145 17.69 1.02 4.96
N GLN A 146 16.79 0.04 4.77
CA GLN A 146 16.92 -0.96 3.71
C GLN A 146 16.98 -0.33 2.32
N ALA A 147 16.18 0.72 2.07
CA ALA A 147 16.16 1.39 0.79
C ALA A 147 17.50 2.11 0.49
N ARG A 148 18.11 2.75 1.49
CA ARG A 148 19.44 3.36 1.35
C ARG A 148 20.52 2.33 1.08
N GLU A 149 20.50 1.23 1.83
CA GLU A 149 21.45 0.11 1.65
C GLU A 149 21.31 -0.53 0.26
N GLN A 150 20.10 -0.58 -0.28
CA GLN A 150 19.79 -1.10 -1.62
C GLN A 150 20.04 -0.09 -2.75
N GLY A 151 20.52 1.12 -2.43
CA GLY A 151 20.86 2.15 -3.41
C GLY A 151 19.65 2.85 -4.06
N TYR A 152 18.48 2.85 -3.41
CA TYR A 152 17.37 3.68 -3.87
C TYR A 152 17.67 5.16 -3.61
N GLU A 153 17.26 6.00 -4.55
CA GLU A 153 17.50 7.45 -4.51
C GLU A 153 16.29 8.22 -3.97
N LEU A 154 15.11 7.61 -4.06
CA LEU A 154 13.84 8.25 -3.74
C LEU A 154 12.92 7.29 -2.99
N PHE A 155 12.29 7.79 -1.93
CA PHE A 155 11.17 7.12 -1.26
C PHE A 155 9.90 7.91 -1.54
N GLY A 156 8.84 7.25 -2.00
CA GLY A 156 7.60 7.94 -2.33
C GLY A 156 6.34 7.19 -1.90
N LEU A 157 5.26 7.95 -1.71
CA LEU A 157 3.93 7.43 -1.42
C LEU A 157 2.85 8.41 -1.85
N ASP A 158 1.62 7.93 -1.92
CA ASP A 158 0.43 8.78 -2.02
C ASP A 158 -0.39 8.66 -0.73
N VAL A 159 -0.80 9.81 -0.18
CA VAL A 159 -1.65 9.88 1.02
C VAL A 159 -2.97 10.57 0.69
N SER A 160 -4.09 9.97 1.11
CA SER A 160 -5.41 10.60 0.98
C SER A 160 -5.48 11.90 1.76
N VAL A 161 -6.12 12.94 1.20
CA VAL A 161 -6.39 14.20 1.91
C VAL A 161 -7.32 13.99 3.13
N ALA A 162 -8.11 12.91 3.14
CA ALA A 162 -8.93 12.49 4.27
C ALA A 162 -8.11 11.82 5.39
N ASN A 163 -6.79 11.64 5.22
CA ASN A 163 -5.89 11.04 6.21
C ASN A 163 -4.82 12.03 6.72
N PRO A 164 -5.21 13.08 7.48
CA PRO A 164 -4.26 14.07 8.00
C PRO A 164 -3.25 13.46 8.98
N ARG A 165 -3.62 12.39 9.69
CA ARG A 165 -2.72 11.68 10.63
C ARG A 165 -1.58 10.97 9.90
N GLY A 166 -1.88 10.33 8.77
CA GLY A 166 -0.89 9.71 7.89
C GLY A 166 0.07 10.76 7.33
N GLN A 167 -0.46 11.86 6.77
CA GLN A 167 0.37 12.96 6.27
C GLN A 167 1.30 13.50 7.36
N ALA A 168 0.79 13.75 8.58
CA ALA A 168 1.61 14.23 9.69
C ALA A 168 2.70 13.22 10.12
N LEU A 169 2.45 11.92 10.03
CA LEU A 169 3.49 10.89 10.22
C LEU A 169 4.58 11.01 9.16
N TYR A 170 4.21 11.06 7.88
CA TYR A 170 5.16 11.12 6.78
C TYR A 170 5.98 12.42 6.78
N SER A 171 5.35 13.56 7.08
CA SER A 171 6.05 14.84 7.21
C SER A 171 7.07 14.86 8.35
N ARG A 172 6.76 14.23 9.50
CA ARG A 172 7.72 14.08 10.61
C ARG A 172 8.92 13.21 10.25
N LEU A 173 8.76 12.33 9.25
CA LEU A 173 9.84 11.49 8.72
C LEU A 173 10.61 12.18 7.57
N GLY A 174 10.29 13.44 7.26
CA GLY A 174 10.99 14.24 6.27
C GLY A 174 10.38 14.21 4.86
N LEU A 175 9.31 13.45 4.63
CA LEU A 175 8.65 13.46 3.33
C LEU A 175 7.94 14.80 3.08
N LYS A 176 8.08 15.32 1.86
CA LYS A 176 7.46 16.58 1.42
C LYS A 176 6.37 16.30 0.40
N VAL A 177 5.28 17.07 0.47
CA VAL A 177 4.24 17.05 -0.58
C VAL A 177 4.84 17.66 -1.84
N VAL A 178 4.86 16.90 -2.95
CA VAL A 178 5.38 17.36 -4.24
C VAL A 178 4.29 17.58 -5.28
N LYS A 179 3.10 16.99 -5.08
CA LYS A 179 1.99 17.09 -6.02
C LYS A 179 0.65 16.75 -5.37
N GLU A 180 -0.39 17.50 -5.73
CA GLU A 180 -1.77 17.11 -5.47
C GLU A 180 -2.35 16.34 -6.67
N LYS A 181 -3.15 15.33 -6.38
CA LYS A 181 -3.76 14.43 -7.35
C LYS A 181 -5.25 14.32 -7.07
N SER A 182 -6.07 14.68 -8.04
CA SER A 182 -7.53 14.50 -7.96
C SER A 182 -7.92 13.20 -8.63
N PHE A 183 -8.84 12.45 -8.01
CA PHE A 183 -9.40 11.27 -8.65
C PHE A 183 -10.24 11.69 -9.86
N SER A 184 -10.02 11.04 -11.00
CA SER A 184 -10.62 11.49 -12.27
C SER A 184 -12.13 11.23 -12.39
N ASN A 185 -12.71 10.45 -11.47
CA ASN A 185 -14.16 10.22 -11.43
C ASN A 185 -14.78 10.94 -10.22
N PRO A 186 -15.40 12.12 -10.39
CA PRO A 186 -15.97 12.89 -9.30
C PRO A 186 -17.18 12.22 -8.62
N ARG A 187 -17.80 11.22 -9.26
CA ARG A 187 -18.94 10.46 -8.70
C ARG A 187 -18.52 9.22 -7.90
N ALA A 188 -17.21 8.98 -7.77
CA ALA A 188 -16.69 7.77 -7.14
C ALA A 188 -16.63 7.84 -5.60
N GLY A 189 -16.77 9.03 -5.01
CA GLY A 189 -16.56 9.21 -3.56
C GLY A 189 -15.12 9.00 -3.10
N VAL A 190 -14.17 8.90 -4.04
CA VAL A 190 -12.74 8.72 -3.75
C VAL A 190 -12.10 10.08 -3.50
N SER A 191 -11.45 10.19 -2.35
CA SER A 191 -10.75 11.41 -1.93
C SER A 191 -9.56 11.71 -2.84
N SER A 192 -9.24 12.99 -2.99
CA SER A 192 -7.97 13.39 -3.59
C SER A 192 -6.78 12.86 -2.77
N ALA A 193 -5.62 12.74 -3.42
CA ALA A 193 -4.39 12.27 -2.80
C ALA A 193 -3.26 13.30 -2.97
N ARG A 194 -2.28 13.24 -2.09
CA ARG A 194 -1.04 14.02 -2.15
C ARG A 194 0.12 13.06 -2.34
N LYS A 195 0.90 13.27 -3.39
CA LYS A 195 2.18 12.60 -3.57
C LYS A 195 3.18 13.20 -2.60
N MET A 196 3.79 12.35 -1.79
CA MET A 196 4.86 12.73 -0.89
C MET A 196 6.14 11.98 -1.25
N GLU A 197 7.27 12.68 -1.20
CA GLU A 197 8.58 12.15 -1.58
C GLU A 197 9.66 12.56 -0.57
N LEU A 198 10.67 11.71 -0.43
CA LEU A 198 11.89 11.94 0.34
C LEU A 198 13.09 11.46 -0.47
N GLY A 199 14.05 12.36 -0.72
CA GLY A 199 15.35 11.97 -1.27
C GLY A 199 16.12 11.12 -0.27
N LEU A 200 16.71 10.02 -0.75
CA LEU A 200 17.49 9.08 0.05
C LEU A 200 19.00 9.22 -0.15
N LEU A 201 19.42 9.97 -1.18
CA LEU A 201 20.81 10.30 -1.41
C LEU A 201 21.37 11.15 -0.25
N PRO A 202 22.66 10.97 0.11
CA PRO A 202 23.34 11.76 1.13
C PRO A 202 23.37 13.26 0.82
#